data_AF-A0A3R6S6X9-F1
#
_entry.id   AF-A0A3R6S6X9-F1
#
_cell.length_a   1.000
_cell.length_b   1.000
_cell.length_c   1.000
_cell.angle_alpha   90.00
_cell.angle_beta   90.00
_cell.angle_gamma   90.00
#
_symmetry.space_group_name_H-M   'P 1'
#
loop_
_entity.id
_entity.type
_entity.pdbx_description
1 polymer ?
#
loop_
_entity_poly.entity_id
_entity_poly.type
_entity_poly.pdbx_seq_one_letter_code
_entity_poly.pdbx_strand_id
1 'polypeptide(L)'
;MRNIEDYNWDDLYEKVENFIRGYIPDANVNKGVKAFYNGNPRVEITFKQKGNQTAIKTLDKEPCFRSLSGYNVKGTRICRAEIIFDKDGNII
;
A
#
# COMPACT_ATOMS: atom_id res chain seq x y z
N MET A 1 -7.87 -10.49 19.14
CA MET A 1 -7.81 -9.77 17.84
C MET A 1 -7.53 -8.33 18.19
N ARG A 2 -6.48 -7.71 17.64
CA ARG A 2 -6.21 -6.28 17.88
C ARG A 2 -7.29 -5.45 17.18
N ASN A 3 -7.74 -4.41 17.85
CA ASN A 3 -8.63 -3.41 17.28
C ASN A 3 -7.86 -2.48 16.37
N ILE A 4 -8.60 -1.75 15.52
CA ILE A 4 -8.01 -0.78 14.60
C ILE A 4 -7.18 0.27 15.34
N GLU A 5 -7.57 0.68 16.54
CA GLU A 5 -6.88 1.69 17.35
C GLU A 5 -5.66 1.15 18.12
N ASP A 6 -5.44 -0.16 18.15
CA ASP A 6 -4.30 -0.76 18.87
C ASP A 6 -2.98 -0.62 18.09
N TYR A 7 -3.05 -0.24 16.81
CA TYR A 7 -1.89 -0.09 15.94
C TYR A 7 -1.36 1.35 15.98
N ASN A 8 -0.03 1.48 16.00
CA ASN A 8 0.62 2.75 15.73
C ASN A 8 0.57 3.02 14.22
N TRP A 9 -0.49 3.67 13.75
CA TRP A 9 -0.69 3.92 12.32
C TRP A 9 0.37 4.81 11.70
N ASP A 10 0.93 5.76 12.44
CA ASP A 10 2.00 6.61 11.93
C ASP A 10 3.25 5.78 11.59
N ASP A 11 3.59 4.81 12.44
CA ASP A 11 4.65 3.83 12.17
C ASP A 11 4.32 2.93 10.96
N LEU A 12 3.08 2.46 10.83
CA LEU A 12 2.66 1.68 9.66
C LEU A 12 2.76 2.50 8.36
N TYR A 13 2.33 3.75 8.38
CA TYR A 13 2.42 4.65 7.24
C TYR A 13 3.88 4.90 6.85
N GLU A 14 4.77 5.13 7.82
CA GLU A 14 6.20 5.32 7.59
C GLU A 14 6.88 4.06 7.03
N LYS A 15 6.56 2.88 7.57
CA LYS A 15 7.04 1.59 7.04
C LYS A 15 6.67 1.41 5.57
N VAL A 16 5.42 1.72 5.21
CA VAL A 16 4.95 1.65 3.81
C VAL A 16 5.66 2.66 2.94
N GLU A 17 5.87 3.87 3.45
CA GLU A 17 6.58 4.93 2.73
C GLU A 17 8.03 4.52 2.41
N ASN A 18 8.73 3.96 3.40
CA ASN A 18 10.09 3.45 3.23
C ASN A 18 10.15 2.24 2.28
N PHE A 19 9.22 1.29 2.44
CA PHE A 19 9.13 0.12 1.57
C PHE A 19 8.87 0.51 0.11
N ILE A 20 7.82 1.29 -0.15
CA ILE A 20 7.40 1.57 -1.52
C ILE A 20 8.38 2.48 -2.26
N ARG A 21 9.06 3.40 -1.56
CA ARG A 21 10.07 4.27 -2.18
C ARG A 21 11.23 3.51 -2.82
N GLY A 22 11.53 2.30 -2.33
CA GLY A 22 12.53 1.41 -2.96
C GLY A 22 12.11 0.89 -4.34
N TYR A 23 10.81 0.88 -4.65
CA TYR A 23 10.26 0.40 -5.91
C TYR A 23 9.75 1.53 -6.79
N ILE A 24 8.96 2.43 -6.21
CA ILE A 24 8.25 3.53 -6.89
C ILE A 24 8.39 4.80 -6.04
N PRO A 25 9.44 5.61 -6.28
CA PRO A 25 9.75 6.79 -5.47
C PRO A 25 8.64 7.85 -5.43
N ASP A 26 7.80 7.92 -6.47
CA ASP A 26 6.69 8.87 -6.58
C ASP A 26 5.34 8.33 -6.09
N ALA A 27 5.34 7.18 -5.42
CA ALA A 27 4.12 6.63 -4.83
C ALA A 27 3.63 7.48 -3.64
N ASN A 28 2.33 7.71 -3.62
CA ASN A 28 1.65 8.41 -2.55
C ASN A 28 1.00 7.43 -1.57
N VAL A 29 1.34 7.55 -0.29
CA VAL A 29 0.79 6.74 0.81
C VAL A 29 -0.43 7.43 1.40
N ASN A 30 -1.57 6.73 1.46
CA ASN A 30 -2.78 7.27 2.05
C ASN A 30 -2.75 7.18 3.58
N LYS A 31 -2.46 8.30 4.23
CA LYS A 31 -2.41 8.44 5.71
C LYS A 31 -3.75 8.86 6.33
N GLY A 32 -4.79 9.09 5.52
CA GLY A 32 -6.08 9.60 5.98
C GLY A 32 -7.07 8.52 6.37
N VAL A 33 -6.73 7.24 6.17
CA VAL A 33 -7.65 6.11 6.39
C VAL A 33 -6.94 4.99 7.14
N LYS A 34 -7.55 4.56 8.24
CA LYS A 34 -7.21 3.32 8.94
C LYS A 34 -8.11 2.22 8.40
N ALA A 35 -7.56 1.10 7.95
CA ALA A 35 -8.35 0.02 7.37
C ALA A 35 -7.71 -1.35 7.54
N PHE A 36 -8.56 -2.38 7.60
CA PHE A 36 -8.13 -3.79 7.60
C PHE A 36 -8.46 -4.47 6.27
N TYR A 37 -7.74 -5.56 6.00
CA TYR A 37 -8.04 -6.55 4.97
C TYR A 37 -7.89 -7.94 5.58
N ASN A 38 -8.94 -8.75 5.57
CA ASN A 38 -8.98 -10.08 6.18
C ASN A 38 -8.48 -10.13 7.63
N GLY A 39 -8.77 -9.08 8.41
CA GLY A 39 -8.38 -8.97 9.82
C GLY A 39 -6.96 -8.49 10.09
N ASN A 40 -6.22 -8.09 9.05
CA ASN A 40 -4.89 -7.52 9.14
C ASN A 40 -4.88 -6.03 8.78
N PRO A 41 -4.01 -5.19 9.36
CA PRO A 41 -3.82 -3.81 8.94
C PRO A 41 -3.43 -3.74 7.47
N ARG A 42 -3.94 -2.71 6.78
CA ARG A 42 -3.51 -2.39 5.43
C ARG A 42 -3.37 -0.88 5.26
N VAL A 43 -2.46 -0.50 4.38
CA VAL A 43 -2.25 0.88 3.96
C VAL A 43 -2.40 0.97 2.46
N GLU A 44 -3.24 1.89 2.00
CA GLU A 44 -3.43 2.13 0.57
C GLU A 44 -2.32 3.04 0.02
N ILE A 45 -1.83 2.72 -1.17
CA ILE A 45 -0.89 3.52 -1.94
C ILE A 45 -1.44 3.81 -3.33
N THR A 46 -0.99 4.91 -3.92
CA THR A 46 -1.37 5.30 -5.28
C THR A 46 -0.17 5.79 -6.08
N PHE A 47 -0.09 5.41 -7.35
CA PHE A 47 0.99 5.83 -8.23
C PHE A 47 0.60 5.75 -9.70
N LYS A 48 1.39 6.38 -10.58
CA LYS A 48 1.19 6.29 -12.04
C LYS A 48 1.53 4.88 -12.51
N GLN A 49 0.62 4.26 -13.25
CA GLN A 49 0.91 2.93 -13.81
C GLN A 49 1.94 2.99 -14.94
N LYS A 50 1.90 4.06 -15.77
CA LYS A 50 2.85 4.26 -16.87
C LYS A 50 4.25 4.54 -16.30
N GLY A 51 5.25 3.77 -16.73
CA GLY A 51 6.65 3.90 -16.32
C GLY A 51 7.04 3.00 -15.14
N ASN A 52 6.05 2.44 -14.44
CA ASN A 52 6.27 1.60 -13.25
C ASN A 52 5.96 0.12 -13.52
N GLN A 53 5.81 -0.32 -14.78
CA GLN A 53 5.38 -1.70 -15.08
C GLN A 53 6.32 -2.79 -14.52
N THR A 54 7.63 -2.55 -14.53
CA THR A 54 8.60 -3.50 -13.96
C THR A 54 8.48 -3.57 -12.45
N ALA A 55 8.40 -2.42 -11.77
CA ALA A 55 8.21 -2.36 -10.32
C ALA A 55 6.91 -3.04 -9.89
N ILE A 56 5.81 -2.82 -10.62
CA ILE A 56 4.52 -3.49 -10.38
C ILE A 56 4.68 -5.01 -10.49
N LYS A 57 5.33 -5.53 -11.54
CA LYS A 57 5.55 -6.98 -11.71
C LYS A 57 6.41 -7.59 -10.60
N THR A 58 7.33 -6.81 -10.02
CA THR A 58 8.11 -7.25 -8.87
C THR A 58 7.24 -7.27 -7.62
N LEU A 59 6.51 -6.18 -7.36
CA LEU A 59 5.59 -6.06 -6.23
C LEU A 59 4.46 -7.09 -6.28
N ASP A 60 3.92 -7.45 -7.45
CA ASP A 60 2.89 -8.50 -7.61
C ASP A 60 3.35 -9.88 -7.11
N LYS A 61 4.64 -10.08 -6.84
CA LYS A 61 5.19 -11.32 -6.25
C LYS A 61 5.33 -11.23 -4.73
N GLU A 62 5.28 -10.02 -4.16
CA GLU A 62 5.39 -9.80 -2.73
C GLU A 62 4.05 -10.13 -2.06
N PRO A 63 4.03 -10.97 -1.01
CA PRO A 63 2.78 -11.40 -0.38
C PRO A 63 2.03 -10.26 0.34
N CYS A 64 2.73 -9.20 0.76
CA CYS A 64 2.10 -8.00 1.29
C CYS A 64 1.40 -7.13 0.26
N PHE A 65 1.73 -7.24 -1.03
CA PHE A 65 1.25 -6.31 -2.04
C PHE A 65 -0.02 -6.81 -2.71
N ARG A 66 -1.02 -5.93 -2.78
CA ARG A 66 -2.26 -6.19 -3.50
C ARG A 66 -2.59 -5.05 -4.45
N SER A 67 -2.46 -5.32 -5.74
CA SER A 67 -2.87 -4.38 -6.79
C SER A 67 -4.39 -4.28 -6.89
N LEU A 68 -4.89 -3.05 -7.02
CA LEU A 68 -6.28 -2.72 -7.31
C LEU A 68 -6.36 -2.02 -8.66
N SER A 69 -7.43 -2.29 -9.41
CA SER A 69 -7.72 -1.49 -10.60
C SER A 69 -8.21 -0.09 -10.20
N GLY A 70 -7.71 0.95 -10.87
CA GLY A 70 -8.09 2.33 -10.60
C GLY A 70 -7.90 3.27 -11.79
N TYR A 71 -8.71 4.33 -11.81
CA TYR A 71 -8.55 5.48 -12.70
C TYR A 71 -8.62 6.75 -11.84
N ASN A 72 -7.82 7.76 -12.16
CA ASN A 72 -8.02 9.07 -11.52
C ASN A 72 -9.22 9.78 -12.15
N VAL A 73 -9.67 10.87 -11.52
CA VAL A 73 -10.81 11.69 -11.99
C VAL A 73 -10.63 12.27 -13.40
N LYS A 74 -9.39 12.32 -13.91
CA LYS A 74 -9.03 12.80 -15.25
C LYS A 74 -8.92 11.66 -16.28
N GLY A 75 -9.36 10.45 -15.94
CA GLY A 75 -9.29 9.27 -16.82
C GLY A 75 -7.88 8.71 -17.03
N THR A 76 -6.85 9.24 -16.34
CA THR A 76 -5.52 8.64 -16.37
C THR A 76 -5.52 7.37 -15.54
N ARG A 77 -4.98 6.30 -16.11
CA ARG A 77 -4.82 5.03 -15.43
C ARG A 77 -3.81 5.17 -14.28
N ILE A 78 -4.30 5.03 -13.06
CA ILE A 78 -3.49 4.98 -11.84
C ILE A 78 -3.49 3.55 -11.33
N CYS A 79 -2.40 3.15 -10.70
CA CYS A 79 -2.44 1.97 -9.86
C CYS A 79 -2.87 2.43 -8.47
N ARG A 80 -3.98 1.88 -7.95
CA ARG A 80 -4.23 1.87 -6.51
C ARG A 80 -3.73 0.52 -6.02
N ALA A 81 -3.05 0.47 -4.91
CA ALA A 81 -2.62 -0.80 -4.32
C ALA A 81 -2.68 -0.71 -2.80
N GLU A 82 -2.58 -1.86 -2.16
CA GLU A 82 -2.58 -1.98 -0.71
C GLU A 82 -1.32 -2.75 -0.29
N ILE A 83 -0.69 -2.28 0.78
CA ILE A 83 0.34 -3.02 1.51
C ILE A 83 -0.32 -3.59 2.76
N ILE A 84 -0.29 -4.90 2.90
CA ILE A 84 -0.91 -5.66 3.98
C ILE A 84 0.17 -6.01 5.01
N PHE A 85 -0.16 -5.83 6.28
CA PHE A 85 0.71 -6.17 7.40
C PHE A 85 0.29 -7.52 8.00
N ASP A 86 1.14 -8.09 8.85
CA ASP A 86 0.72 -9.13 9.79
C ASP A 86 -0.03 -8.52 10.98
N LYS A 87 -0.40 -9.36 11.94
CA LYS A 87 -1.10 -8.94 13.17
C LYS A 87 -0.24 -8.09 14.09
N ASP A 88 1.09 -8.16 13.95
CA ASP A 88 2.05 -7.46 14.79
C ASP A 88 2.45 -6.09 14.20
N GLY A 89 2.09 -5.82 12.94
CA GLY A 89 2.40 -4.56 12.26
C GLY A 89 3.68 -4.62 11.44
N ASN A 90 4.09 -5.81 10.99
CA ASN A 90 5.19 -6.01 10.05
C ASN A 90 4.65 -6.26 8.63
N ILE A 91 5.41 -5.85 7.62
CA ILE A 91 5.10 -6.16 6.22
C ILE A 91 5.37 -7.66 6.00
N ILE A 92 4.38 -8.39 5.45
CA ILE A 92 4.46 -9.84 5.21
C ILE A 92 5.14 -10.23 3.92
#